data_AF-A0A1J3JG61-F1
#
_entry.id   AF-A0A1J3JG61-F1
#
_cell.length_a   1.000
_cell.length_b   1.000
_cell.length_c   1.000
_cell.angle_alpha   90.00
_cell.angle_beta   90.00
_cell.angle_gamma   90.00
#
_symmetry.space_group_name_H-M   'P 1'
#
loop_
_entity.id
_entity.type
_entity.pdbx_description
1 polymer ?
#
loop_
_entity_poly.entity_id
_entity_poly.type
_entity_poly.pdbx_seq_one_letter_code
_entity_poly.pdbx_strand_id
1 'polypeptide(L)' 'HMQIDHNWAIKIPKGIDLKEAPPLLCAGVTVHNPLKKYRKIGGKCAVLGIGGLGHLSIQYANKLGMEVTAFTTRLNNI' A
#
# COMPACT_ATOMS: atom_id res chain seq x y z
N HIS A 1 -6.90 5.63 -25.00
CA HIS A 1 -6.11 6.85 -24.78
C HIS A 1 -6.74 7.63 -23.64
N MET A 2 -5.95 8.07 -22.65
CA MET A 2 -6.42 8.86 -21.49
C MET A 2 -5.64 10.17 -21.46
N GLN A 3 -6.35 11.30 -21.34
CA GLN A 3 -5.76 12.62 -21.17
C GLN A 3 -5.68 12.92 -19.67
N ILE A 4 -4.58 13.53 -19.23
CA ILE A 4 -4.38 13.93 -17.85
C ILE A 4 -3.72 15.30 -17.81
N ASP A 5 -4.13 16.14 -16.88
CA ASP A 5 -3.42 17.40 -16.60
C ASP A 5 -2.05 17.09 -15.99
N HIS A 6 -1.01 17.75 -16.50
CA HIS A 6 0.37 17.50 -16.12
C HIS A 6 0.65 17.61 -14.61
N ASN A 7 -0.14 18.40 -13.86
CA ASN A 7 0.00 18.53 -12.41
C ASN A 7 -0.39 17.24 -11.66
N TRP A 8 -1.14 16.35 -12.30
CA TRP A 8 -1.60 15.07 -11.72
C TRP A 8 -0.83 13.87 -12.28
N ALA A 9 0.08 14.09 -13.23
CA ALA A 9 0.93 13.04 -13.78
C ALA A 9 2.11 12.77 -12.83
N ILE A 10 2.17 11.56 -12.29
CA ILE A 10 3.26 11.15 -11.39
C ILE A 10 4.38 10.52 -12.21
N LYS A 11 5.60 11.03 -12.03
CA LYS A 11 6.80 10.46 -12.64
C LYS A 11 7.12 9.11 -12.00
N ILE A 12 7.14 8.06 -12.81
CA ILE A 12 7.53 6.72 -12.37
C ILE A 12 9.06 6.67 -12.13
N PRO A 13 9.53 6.23 -10.96
CA PRO A 13 10.96 6.12 -10.66
C PRO A 13 11.69 5.17 -11.62
N LYS A 14 13.00 5.36 -11.82
CA LYS A 14 13.82 4.40 -12.57
C LYS A 14 13.94 3.09 -11.76
N GLY A 15 13.82 1.95 -12.43
CA GLY A 15 14.00 0.63 -11.82
C GLY A 15 12.73 -0.07 -11.34
N ILE A 16 11.55 0.53 -11.53
CA ILE A 16 10.27 -0.17 -11.37
C ILE A 16 9.73 -0.56 -12.75
N ASP A 17 9.21 -1.78 -12.87
CA ASP A 17 8.46 -2.19 -14.07
C ASP A 17 7.17 -1.36 -14.15
N LEU A 18 6.90 -0.80 -15.34
CA LEU A 18 5.68 -0.04 -15.61
C LEU A 18 4.39 -0.82 -15.32
N LYS A 19 4.42 -2.17 -15.41
CA LYS A 19 3.27 -3.02 -15.07
C LYS A 19 2.96 -3.05 -13.58
N GLU A 20 3.95 -2.79 -12.74
CA GLU A 20 3.83 -2.84 -11.27
C GLU A 20 3.49 -1.48 -10.65
N ALA A 21 3.67 -0.39 -11.40
CA ALA A 21 3.38 0.96 -10.92
C ALA A 21 1.89 1.25 -10.63
N PRO A 22 0.91 0.80 -11.43
CA PRO A 22 -0.49 1.24 -11.27
C PRO A 22 -1.12 0.93 -9.90
N PRO A 23 -0.94 -0.26 -9.29
CA PRO A 23 -1.47 -0.53 -7.94
C PRO A 23 -0.97 0.45 -6.87
N LEU A 24 0.25 0.99 -7.02
CA LEU A 24 0.83 1.94 -6.08
C LEU A 24 0.12 3.31 -6.11
N LEU A 25 -0.41 3.70 -7.28
CA LEU A 25 -1.07 5.00 -7.49
C LEU A 25 -2.48 5.08 -6.92
N CYS A 26 -3.14 3.94 -6.66
CA CYS A 26 -4.47 3.89 -6.05
C CYS A 26 -4.44 3.21 -4.69
N ALA A 27 -4.25 1.89 -4.66
CA ALA A 27 -4.23 1.12 -3.41
C ALA A 27 -3.04 1.55 -2.53
N GLY A 28 -1.87 1.73 -3.13
CA GLY A 28 -0.65 2.12 -2.42
C GLY A 28 -0.80 3.47 -1.72
N VAL A 29 -1.14 4.54 -2.43
CA VAL A 29 -1.32 5.86 -1.82
C VAL A 29 -2.43 5.85 -0.75
N THR A 30 -3.50 5.09 -0.99
CA THR A 30 -4.64 4.96 -0.05
C THR A 30 -4.21 4.39 1.29
N VAL A 31 -3.36 3.37 1.31
CA VAL A 31 -2.86 2.79 2.59
C VAL A 31 -1.65 3.55 3.13
N HIS A 32 -0.83 4.14 2.27
CA HIS A 32 0.38 4.86 2.67
C HIS A 32 0.05 6.15 3.44
N ASN A 33 -0.91 6.94 2.97
CA ASN A 33 -1.27 8.22 3.58
C ASN A 33 -1.65 8.12 5.08
N PRO A 34 -2.58 7.24 5.50
CA PRO A 34 -2.92 7.10 6.91
C PRO A 34 -1.76 6.51 7.73
N LEU A 35 -1.00 5.55 7.21
CA LEU A 35 0.18 5.01 7.90
C LEU A 35 1.26 6.08 8.09
N LYS A 36 1.46 6.96 7.09
CA LYS A 36 2.41 8.06 7.20
C LYS A 36 1.99 9.07 8.25
N LYS A 37 0.70 9.41 8.30
CA LYS A 37 0.16 10.49 9.15
C LYS A 37 -0.12 10.06 10.59
N TYR A 38 -0.56 8.81 10.81
CA TYR A 38 -1.12 8.39 12.09
C TYR A 38 -0.38 7.23 12.76
N ARG A 39 0.63 6.61 12.13
CA ARG A 39 1.36 5.52 12.78
C ARG A 39 2.03 5.99 14.07
N LYS A 40 2.16 5.06 15.01
CA LYS A 40 3.03 5.17 16.18
C LYS A 40 4.26 4.30 15.93
N ILE A 41 5.45 4.84 16.20
CA ILE A 41 6.71 4.09 16.05
C ILE A 41 6.66 2.89 17.02
N GLY A 42 6.97 1.69 16.52
CA GLY A 42 6.84 0.45 17.28
C GLY A 42 5.39 0.06 17.62
N GLY A 43 4.41 0.70 17.00
CA GLY A 43 2.99 0.40 17.21
C GLY A 43 2.55 -0.89 16.52
N LYS A 44 1.35 -1.36 16.87
CA LYS A 44 0.69 -2.50 16.21
C LYS A 44 -0.27 -2.03 15.12
N CYS A 45 -0.36 -2.79 14.03
CA CYS A 45 -1.26 -2.53 12.91
C CYS A 45 -2.12 -3.76 12.62
N ALA A 46 -3.45 -3.61 12.72
CA ALA A 46 -4.40 -4.63 12.29
C ALA A 46 -4.81 -4.37 10.83
N VAL A 47 -4.64 -5.35 9.96
CA VAL A 47 -5.06 -5.28 8.55
C VAL A 47 -6.23 -6.24 8.32
N LEU A 48 -7.40 -5.68 8.04
CA LEU A 48 -8.62 -6.45 7.79
C LEU A 48 -8.75 -6.72 6.28
N GLY A 49 -8.57 -7.98 5.89
CA GLY A 49 -8.60 -8.44 4.51
C GLY A 49 -7.23 -8.42 3.83
N ILE A 50 -6.86 -9.54 3.20
CA ILE A 50 -5.59 -9.72 2.46
C ILE A 50 -5.88 -9.70 0.95
N GLY A 51 -6.35 -8.54 0.47
CA GLY A 51 -6.62 -8.25 -0.95
C GLY A 51 -5.65 -7.19 -1.49
N GLY A 52 -5.98 -6.50 -2.60
CA GLY A 52 -5.07 -5.51 -3.21
C GLY A 52 -4.53 -4.44 -2.25
N LEU A 53 -5.41 -3.80 -1.45
CA LEU A 53 -5.00 -2.85 -0.42
C LEU A 53 -4.31 -3.54 0.75
N GLY A 54 -4.83 -4.69 1.18
CA GLY A 54 -4.33 -5.44 2.32
C GLY A 54 -2.86 -5.85 2.17
N HIS A 55 -2.49 -6.40 1.01
CA HIS A 55 -1.12 -6.78 0.70
C HIS A 55 -0.15 -5.59 0.79
N LEU A 56 -0.53 -4.43 0.27
CA LEU A 56 0.29 -3.23 0.35
C LEU A 56 0.35 -2.66 1.76
N SER A 57 -0.77 -2.71 2.50
CA SER A 57 -0.82 -2.26 3.90
C SER A 57 0.12 -3.07 4.78
N ILE A 58 0.12 -4.40 4.63
CA ILE A 58 1.01 -5.32 5.36
C ILE A 58 2.47 -4.97 5.06
N GLN A 59 2.82 -4.83 3.77
CA GLN A 59 4.19 -4.50 3.36
C GLN A 59 4.64 -3.14 3.91
N TYR A 60 3.81 -2.11 3.79
CA TYR A 60 4.15 -0.77 4.26
C TYR A 60 4.25 -0.70 5.79
N ALA A 61 3.28 -1.23 6.52
CA ALA A 61 3.29 -1.21 7.98
C ALA A 61 4.51 -1.97 8.54
N ASN A 62 4.82 -3.15 7.97
CA ASN A 62 6.00 -3.91 8.36
C ASN A 62 7.31 -3.14 8.07
N LYS A 63 7.45 -2.55 6.88
CA LYS A 63 8.63 -1.74 6.53
C LYS A 63 8.74 -0.45 7.35
N LEU A 64 7.65 0.03 7.92
CA LEU A 64 7.62 1.17 8.84
C LEU A 64 7.87 0.76 10.31
N GLY A 65 8.23 -0.50 10.57
CA GLY A 65 8.61 -1.00 11.89
C GLY A 65 7.43 -1.28 12.82
N MET A 66 6.25 -1.55 12.26
CA MET A 66 5.05 -1.90 13.03
C MET A 66 4.90 -3.43 13.12
N GLU A 67 4.37 -3.92 14.25
CA GLU A 67 3.92 -5.30 14.37
C GLU A 67 2.57 -5.45 13.64
N VAL A 68 2.53 -6.26 12.58
CA VAL A 68 1.34 -6.39 11.72
C VAL A 68 0.58 -7.66 12.07
N THR A 69 -0.72 -7.54 12.28
CA THR A 69 -1.66 -8.66 12.40
C THR A 69 -2.66 -8.60 11.26
N ALA A 70 -2.71 -9.62 10.41
CA ALA A 70 -3.61 -9.68 9.28
C ALA A 70 -4.81 -10.61 9.55
N PHE A 71 -5.99 -10.21 9.10
CA PHE A 71 -7.23 -10.97 9.19
C PHE A 71 -7.72 -11.32 7.79
N THR A 72 -8.11 -12.57 7.57
CA THR A 72 -8.64 -13.04 6.28
C THR A 72 -9.85 -13.94 6.51
N THR A 73 -10.75 -13.99 5.53
CA THR A 73 -11.92 -14.88 5.53
C THR A 73 -11.62 -16.23 4.88
N ARG A 74 -10.39 -16.45 4.38
CA ARG A 74 -9.94 -17.67 3.72
C ARG A 74 -8.55 -18.07 4.20
N LEU A 75 -8.35 -19.36 4.45
CA LEU A 75 -7.07 -19.92 4.89
C LEU A 75 -5.98 -19.87 3.81
N ASN A 76 -6.35 -19.89 2.53
CA ASN A 76 -5.41 -19.99 1.40
C ASN A 76 -4.85 -18.63 0.94
N ASN A 77 -5.08 -17.55 1.68
CA ASN A 77 -4.65 -16.18 1.34
C ASN A 77 -3.46 -15.69 2.19
N ILE A 78 -2.71 -16.63 2.77
CA ILE A 78 -1.46 -16.41 3.51
C ILE A 78 -0.35 -17.05 2.68
#